data_AF-A0A3Q1HVQ2-F1
#
_entry.id   AF-A0A3Q1HVQ2-F1
#
_cell.length_a   1.000
_cell.length_b   1.000
_cell.length_c   1.000
_cell.angle_alpha   90.00
_cell.angle_beta   90.00
_cell.angle_gamma   90.00
#
_symmetry.space_group_name_H-M   'P 1'
#
loop_
_entity.id
_entity.type
_entity.pdbx_description
1 polymer ?
#
loop_
_entity_poly.entity_id
_entity_poly.type
_entity_poly.pdbx_seq_one_letter_code
_entity_poly.pdbx_strand_id
1 'polypeptide(L)'
;MAAPVRTLCCSVFRLSTRQISTTCGVQGGQKWRLEHGLARSGTEYGPLTDLPDWSFADGRPAPPLKGHLRRKQERETLARRIVMLNSEVDQGMEMWREKQEEAKRVEEHKKSLLLKPKGKLLLKKKSKS
;
A
#
# COMPACT_ATOMS: atom_id res chain seq x y z
N MET A 1 8.59 -72.47 55.59
CA MET A 1 8.88 -71.05 55.87
C MET A 1 9.06 -70.35 54.53
N ALA A 2 7.97 -69.91 53.90
CA ALA A 2 8.00 -69.27 52.58
C ALA A 2 8.11 -67.75 52.75
N ALA A 3 9.13 -67.15 52.13
CA ALA A 3 9.37 -65.71 52.18
C ALA A 3 8.36 -64.95 51.29
N PRO A 4 7.82 -63.79 51.73
CA PRO A 4 6.95 -62.98 50.90
C PRO A 4 7.77 -62.10 49.96
N VAL A 5 7.55 -62.29 48.65
CA VAL A 5 8.09 -61.42 47.59
C VAL A 5 7.38 -60.07 47.68
N ARG A 6 8.13 -59.00 47.99
CA ARG A 6 7.62 -57.62 47.96
C ARG A 6 7.46 -57.17 46.51
N THR A 7 6.22 -57.16 46.02
CA THR A 7 5.87 -56.56 44.74
C THR A 7 5.93 -55.03 44.88
N LEU A 8 7.02 -54.42 44.40
CA LEU A 8 7.11 -52.98 44.18
C LEU A 8 6.15 -52.60 43.06
N CYS A 9 4.97 -52.12 43.42
CA CYS A 9 4.04 -51.49 42.50
C CYS A 9 4.61 -50.09 42.15
N CYS A 10 5.42 -50.00 41.11
CA CYS A 10 5.77 -48.73 40.50
C CYS A 10 4.51 -48.17 39.83
N SER A 11 3.79 -47.29 40.53
CA SER A 11 2.79 -46.41 39.93
C SER A 11 3.50 -45.45 38.98
N VAL A 12 3.67 -45.87 37.73
CA VAL A 12 4.07 -44.97 36.66
C VAL A 12 2.93 -43.97 36.50
N PHE A 13 3.11 -42.78 37.08
CA PHE A 13 2.25 -41.63 36.87
C PHE A 13 2.13 -41.41 35.35
N ARG A 14 1.03 -41.85 34.75
CA ARG A 14 0.64 -41.44 33.41
C ARG A 14 0.17 -39.99 33.48
N LEU A 15 1.12 -39.07 33.58
CA LEU A 15 0.91 -37.67 33.20
C LEU A 15 0.87 -37.60 31.67
N SER A 16 -0.21 -38.12 31.07
CA SER A 16 -0.53 -37.81 29.68
C SER A 16 -1.14 -36.41 29.64
N THR A 17 -0.29 -35.38 29.76
CA THR A 17 -0.70 -34.02 29.44
C THR A 17 -0.88 -33.92 27.92
N ARG A 18 -2.12 -34.07 27.45
CA ARG A 18 -2.45 -33.63 26.08
C ARG A 18 -2.32 -32.12 26.07
N GLN A 19 -1.17 -31.61 25.63
CA GLN A 19 -0.95 -30.19 25.43
C GLN A 19 -1.83 -29.73 24.27
N ILE A 20 -2.97 -29.09 24.57
CA ILE A 20 -3.72 -28.34 23.56
C ILE A 20 -2.91 -27.07 23.31
N SER A 21 -2.30 -26.96 22.13
CA SER A 21 -1.61 -25.74 21.73
C SER A 21 -2.64 -24.65 21.46
N THR A 22 -2.59 -23.56 22.22
CA THR A 22 -3.41 -22.35 22.00
C THR A 22 -2.73 -21.33 21.09
N THR A 23 -1.55 -21.67 20.53
CA THR A 23 -0.84 -20.78 19.63
C THR A 23 -1.60 -20.63 18.31
N CYS A 24 -1.82 -19.39 17.89
CA CYS A 24 -2.35 -19.07 16.56
C CYS A 24 -1.48 -19.75 15.50
N GLY A 25 -2.10 -20.52 14.60
CA GLY A 25 -1.40 -21.08 13.44
C GLY A 25 -0.85 -19.95 12.59
N VAL A 26 0.48 -19.81 12.57
CA VAL A 26 1.14 -18.83 11.71
C VAL A 26 0.92 -19.28 10.26
N GLN A 27 0.33 -18.42 9.43
CA GLN A 27 0.23 -18.69 7.99
C GLN A 27 1.64 -18.70 7.40
N GLY A 28 2.15 -19.90 7.12
CA GLY A 28 3.43 -20.10 6.45
C GLY A 28 3.43 -19.47 5.07
N GLY A 29 4.56 -18.88 4.68
CA GLY A 29 4.78 -18.39 3.31
C GLY A 29 4.27 -16.98 3.00
N GLN A 30 3.72 -16.23 3.96
CA GLN A 30 3.31 -14.84 3.74
C GLN A 30 4.48 -13.98 3.21
N LYS A 31 5.66 -14.07 3.84
CA LYS A 31 6.84 -13.30 3.44
C LYS A 31 7.23 -13.57 1.99
N TRP A 32 7.32 -14.84 1.62
CA TRP A 32 7.61 -15.27 0.26
C TRP A 32 6.57 -14.75 -0.73
N ARG A 33 5.27 -14.84 -0.41
CA ARG A 33 4.20 -14.32 -1.27
C ARG A 33 4.36 -12.83 -1.56
N LEU A 34 4.59 -12.03 -0.51
CA LEU A 34 4.78 -10.59 -0.64
C LEU A 34 6.05 -10.25 -1.45
N GLU A 35 7.14 -10.99 -1.23
CA GLU A 35 8.38 -10.85 -2.02
C GLU A 35 8.16 -11.15 -3.51
N HIS A 36 7.18 -11.99 -3.85
CA HIS A 36 6.81 -12.35 -5.21
C HIS A 36 5.62 -11.54 -5.75
N GLY A 37 5.22 -10.46 -5.08
CA GLY A 37 4.11 -9.60 -5.53
C GLY A 37 2.72 -10.27 -5.48
N LEU A 38 2.57 -11.33 -4.71
CA LEU A 38 1.30 -12.02 -4.48
C LEU A 38 0.57 -11.43 -3.28
N ALA A 39 -0.72 -11.73 -3.20
CA ALA A 39 -1.54 -11.39 -2.05
C ALA A 39 -0.96 -11.99 -0.75
N ARG A 40 -1.17 -11.27 0.36
CA ARG A 40 -0.69 -11.68 1.68
C ARG A 40 -1.25 -13.05 2.06
N SER A 41 -2.53 -13.24 1.78
CA SER A 41 -3.25 -14.52 1.92
C SER A 41 -3.73 -15.00 0.54
N GLY A 42 -4.03 -16.29 0.43
CA GLY A 42 -4.52 -16.87 -0.83
C GLY A 42 -5.96 -16.46 -1.21
N THR A 43 -6.66 -15.71 -0.37
CA THR A 43 -8.09 -15.41 -0.52
C THR A 43 -8.40 -13.93 -0.79
N GLU A 44 -7.40 -13.06 -0.79
CA GLU A 44 -7.60 -11.61 -1.01
C GLU A 44 -7.87 -11.29 -2.48
N TYR A 45 -6.94 -11.65 -3.37
CA TYR A 45 -7.05 -11.50 -4.81
C TYR A 45 -6.22 -12.57 -5.52
N GLY A 46 -6.56 -12.84 -6.78
CA GLY A 46 -5.85 -13.82 -7.60
C GLY A 46 -6.78 -14.90 -8.15
N PRO A 47 -6.22 -15.86 -8.92
CA PRO A 47 -7.02 -16.81 -9.69
C PRO A 47 -7.93 -17.67 -8.80
N LEU A 48 -7.49 -18.01 -7.58
CA LEU A 48 -8.29 -18.80 -6.65
C LEU A 48 -9.58 -18.09 -6.19
N THR A 49 -9.62 -16.76 -6.21
CA THR A 49 -10.77 -15.98 -5.66
C THR A 49 -11.51 -15.19 -6.74
N ASP A 50 -10.83 -14.83 -7.83
CA ASP A 50 -11.41 -14.03 -8.91
C ASP A 50 -12.02 -14.90 -10.03
N LEU A 51 -11.61 -16.16 -10.19
CA LEU A 51 -12.20 -17.10 -11.15
C LEU A 51 -13.50 -17.72 -10.61
N PRO A 52 -14.41 -18.16 -11.50
CA PRO A 52 -15.61 -18.87 -11.08
C PRO A 52 -15.28 -20.29 -10.62
N ASP A 53 -15.88 -20.73 -9.52
CA ASP A 53 -15.68 -22.07 -8.96
C ASP A 53 -16.28 -23.20 -9.82
N TRP A 54 -17.21 -22.87 -10.71
CA TRP A 54 -17.90 -23.82 -11.58
C TRP A 54 -18.35 -23.18 -12.90
N SER A 55 -18.73 -24.01 -13.86
CA SER A 55 -19.37 -23.61 -15.13
C SER A 55 -20.39 -24.67 -15.55
N PHE A 56 -21.30 -24.33 -16.47
CA PHE A 56 -22.24 -25.31 -17.01
C PHE A 56 -21.49 -26.31 -17.91
N ALA A 57 -21.94 -27.56 -17.97
CA ALA A 57 -21.34 -28.59 -18.82
C ALA A 57 -21.33 -28.19 -20.31
N ASP A 58 -22.32 -27.40 -20.74
CA ASP A 58 -22.42 -26.83 -22.09
C ASP A 58 -21.36 -25.74 -22.39
N GLY A 59 -20.54 -25.36 -21.40
CA GLY A 59 -19.55 -24.29 -21.52
C GLY A 59 -20.10 -22.89 -21.25
N ARG A 60 -21.36 -22.74 -20.87
CA ARG A 60 -21.91 -21.44 -20.46
C ARG A 60 -21.24 -20.99 -19.15
N PRO A 61 -20.95 -19.68 -19.00
CA PRO A 61 -20.33 -19.18 -17.77
C PRO A 61 -21.31 -19.26 -16.60
N ALA A 62 -20.77 -19.47 -15.40
CA ALA A 62 -21.57 -19.35 -14.18
C ALA A 62 -22.04 -17.90 -13.97
N PRO A 63 -23.24 -17.70 -13.41
CA PRO A 63 -23.68 -16.38 -12.99
C PRO A 63 -22.71 -15.79 -11.96
N PRO A 64 -22.47 -14.47 -11.96
CA PRO A 64 -21.49 -13.85 -11.09
C PRO A 64 -21.90 -13.92 -9.62
N LEU A 65 -20.95 -14.26 -8.75
CA LEU A 65 -21.18 -14.31 -7.30
C LEU A 65 -21.32 -12.89 -6.74
N LYS A 66 -22.18 -12.71 -5.72
CA LYS A 66 -22.39 -11.42 -5.05
C LYS A 66 -21.09 -10.78 -4.56
N GLY A 67 -20.20 -11.58 -3.97
CA GLY A 67 -18.90 -11.11 -3.49
C GLY A 67 -17.95 -10.68 -4.61
N HIS A 68 -18.04 -11.28 -5.79
CA HIS A 68 -17.26 -10.87 -6.96
C HIS A 68 -17.76 -9.51 -7.48
N LEU A 69 -19.08 -9.34 -7.61
CA LEU A 69 -19.70 -8.07 -8.00
C LEU A 69 -19.33 -6.93 -7.05
N ARG A 70 -19.42 -7.16 -5.74
CA ARG A 70 -19.02 -6.19 -4.72
C ARG A 70 -17.55 -5.78 -4.87
N ARG A 71 -16.62 -6.74 -4.96
CA ARG A 71 -15.19 -6.47 -5.15
C ARG A 71 -14.91 -5.69 -6.44
N LYS A 72 -15.63 -6.00 -7.54
CA LYS A 72 -15.51 -5.25 -8.80
C LYS A 72 -15.94 -3.79 -8.63
N GLN A 73 -17.06 -3.56 -7.95
CA GLN A 73 -17.55 -2.20 -7.67
C GLN A 73 -16.56 -1.43 -6.79
N GLU A 74 -16.03 -2.05 -5.73
CA GLU A 74 -15.03 -1.44 -4.83
C GLU A 74 -13.73 -1.09 -5.56
N ARG A 75 -13.27 -1.97 -6.47
CA ARG A 75 -12.09 -1.69 -7.31
C ARG A 75 -12.35 -0.53 -8.28
N GLU A 76 -13.54 -0.44 -8.85
CA GLU A 76 -13.93 0.66 -9.73
C GLU A 76 -13.99 2.00 -9.00
N THR A 77 -14.63 2.05 -7.82
CA THR A 77 -14.69 3.29 -7.03
C THR A 77 -13.32 3.75 -6.59
N LEU A 78 -12.44 2.82 -6.20
CA LEU A 78 -11.05 3.12 -5.88
C LEU A 78 -10.29 3.69 -7.09
N ALA A 79 -10.41 3.06 -8.26
CA ALA A 79 -9.74 3.52 -9.48
C ALA A 79 -10.19 4.94 -9.87
N ARG A 80 -11.49 5.22 -9.83
CA ARG A 80 -12.04 6.56 -10.08
C ARG A 80 -11.46 7.60 -9.14
N ARG A 81 -11.33 7.26 -7.85
CA ARG A 81 -10.75 8.15 -6.84
C ARG A 81 -9.27 8.43 -7.10
N ILE A 82 -8.49 7.42 -7.46
CA ILE A 82 -7.06 7.58 -7.79
C ILE A 82 -6.89 8.56 -8.96
N VAL A 83 -7.67 8.37 -10.03
CA VAL A 83 -7.61 9.26 -11.21
C VAL A 83 -7.97 10.69 -10.85
N MET A 84 -9.04 10.89 -10.08
CA MET A 84 -9.45 12.22 -9.61
C MET A 84 -8.33 12.91 -8.81
N LEU A 85 -7.78 12.23 -7.80
CA LEU A 85 -6.73 12.82 -6.95
C LEU A 85 -5.47 13.15 -7.74
N ASN A 86 -5.06 12.30 -8.68
CA ASN A 86 -3.92 12.61 -9.55
C ASN A 86 -4.18 13.88 -10.38
N SER A 87 -5.39 14.00 -10.95
CA SER A 87 -5.73 15.19 -11.74
C SER A 87 -5.74 16.48 -10.92
N GLU A 88 -6.18 16.42 -9.65
CA GLU A 88 -6.14 17.59 -8.76
C GLU A 88 -4.70 18.00 -8.41
N VAL A 89 -3.81 17.02 -8.20
CA VAL A 89 -2.39 17.27 -7.96
C VAL A 89 -1.74 17.92 -9.17
N ASP A 90 -1.99 17.38 -10.37
CA ASP A 90 -1.43 17.89 -11.61
C ASP A 90 -1.88 19.34 -11.86
N GLN A 91 -3.18 19.62 -11.73
CA GLN A 91 -3.72 20.98 -11.84
C GLN A 91 -3.10 21.92 -10.81
N GLY A 92 -2.96 21.47 -9.55
CA GLY A 92 -2.30 22.26 -8.51
C GLY A 92 -0.85 22.61 -8.84
N MET A 93 -0.11 21.68 -9.46
CA MET A 93 1.27 21.90 -9.90
C MET A 93 1.35 22.89 -11.07
N GLU A 94 0.44 22.79 -12.04
CA GLU A 94 0.35 23.72 -13.17
C GLU A 94 0.06 25.14 -12.70
N MET A 95 -0.99 25.32 -11.90
CA MET A 95 -1.35 26.62 -11.32
C MET A 95 -0.22 27.23 -10.49
N TRP A 96 0.50 26.40 -9.71
CA TRP A 96 1.65 26.88 -8.95
C TRP A 96 2.80 27.33 -9.87
N ARG A 97 3.09 26.58 -10.93
CA ARG A 97 4.12 26.93 -11.92
C ARG A 97 3.78 28.25 -12.61
N GLU A 98 2.56 28.41 -13.09
CA GLU A 98 2.09 29.65 -13.74
C GLU A 98 2.26 30.85 -12.81
N LYS A 99 1.82 30.72 -11.55
CA LYS A 99 1.99 31.78 -10.54
C LYS A 99 3.45 32.15 -10.29
N GLN A 100 4.36 31.18 -10.30
CA GLN A 100 5.80 31.43 -10.17
C GLN A 100 6.36 32.18 -11.38
N GLU A 101 5.93 31.82 -12.59
CA GLU A 101 6.34 32.50 -13.82
C GLU A 101 5.79 33.93 -13.86
N GLU A 102 4.52 34.14 -13.53
CA GLU A 102 3.91 35.46 -13.44
C GLU A 102 4.63 36.35 -12.43
N ALA A 103 4.95 35.82 -11.24
CA ALA A 103 5.69 36.56 -10.23
C ALA A 103 7.06 37.01 -10.77
N LYS A 104 7.79 36.14 -11.48
CA LYS A 104 9.05 36.49 -12.14
C LYS A 104 8.86 37.56 -13.21
N ARG A 105 7.85 37.43 -14.07
CA ARG A 105 7.52 38.41 -15.12
C ARG A 105 7.18 39.77 -14.53
N VAL A 106 6.41 39.81 -13.44
CA VAL A 106 6.06 41.04 -12.73
C VAL A 106 7.30 41.68 -12.10
N GLU A 107 8.17 40.90 -11.49
CA GLU A 107 9.45 41.41 -10.94
C GLU A 107 10.36 41.97 -12.03
N GLU A 108 10.47 41.29 -13.18
CA GLU A 108 11.22 41.78 -14.35
C GLU A 108 10.60 43.06 -14.92
N HIS A 109 9.27 43.09 -15.04
CA HIS A 109 8.54 44.27 -15.50
C HIS A 109 8.78 45.46 -14.55
N LYS A 110 8.64 45.26 -13.23
CA LYS A 110 8.96 46.28 -12.22
C LYS A 110 10.39 46.79 -12.36
N LYS A 111 11.37 45.89 -12.53
CA LYS A 111 12.78 46.27 -12.75
C LYS A 111 12.97 47.11 -14.01
N SER A 112 12.27 46.78 -15.09
CA SER A 112 12.34 47.54 -16.36
C SER A 112 11.77 48.96 -16.23
N LEU A 113 10.79 49.15 -15.35
CA LEU A 113 10.18 50.45 -15.07
C LEU A 113 10.99 51.31 -14.09
N LEU A 114 12.02 50.75 -13.44
CA LEU A 114 12.85 51.52 -12.50
C LEU A 114 13.59 52.64 -13.22
N LEU A 115 13.57 53.82 -12.61
CA LEU A 115 14.36 54.96 -13.09
C LEU A 115 15.85 54.69 -12.94
N LYS A 116 16.65 55.37 -13.77
CA LYS A 116 18.13 55.28 -13.70
C LYS A 116 18.61 55.62 -12.28
N PRO A 117 19.56 54.83 -11.74
CA PRO A 117 20.08 55.06 -10.40
C PRO A 117 20.85 56.40 -10.34
N LYS A 118 20.66 57.16 -9.26
CA LYS A 118 21.32 58.46 -9.02
C LYS A 118 22.23 58.43 -7.80
N GLY A 119 23.05 59.48 -7.64
CA GLY A 119 23.84 59.73 -6.43
C GLY A 119 25.05 58.79 -6.24
N LYS A 120 25.27 58.31 -5.00
CA LYS A 120 26.44 57.51 -4.59
C LYS A 120 26.65 56.21 -5.41
N LEU A 121 25.59 55.69 -6.02
CA LEU A 121 25.64 54.50 -6.89
C LEU A 121 26.43 54.74 -8.19
N LEU A 122 26.47 55.98 -8.70
CA LEU A 122 27.26 56.33 -9.89
C LEU A 122 28.75 56.45 -9.57
N LEU A 123 29.08 56.98 -8.39
CA LEU A 123 30.47 57.18 -7.94
C LEU A 123 31.21 55.85 -7.75
N LYS A 124 30.54 54.82 -7.18
CA LYS A 124 31.10 53.47 -7.02
C LYS A 124 31.36 52.72 -8.33
N LYS A 125 30.64 53.06 -9.41
CA LYS A 125 30.80 52.41 -10.72
C LYS A 125 32.02 52.96 -11.46
N LYS A 126 32.35 54.24 -11.25
CA LYS A 126 33.51 54.93 -11.83
C LYS A 126 34.85 54.49 -11.25
N SER A 127 34.89 54.08 -9.98
CA SER A 127 36.12 53.67 -9.30
C SER A 127 36.54 52.21 -9.54
N LYS A 128 35.74 51.43 -10.27
CA LYS A 128 35.98 50.02 -10.59
C LYS A 128 36.28 49.77 -12.07
N SER A 129 36.27 50.82 -12.88
CA SER A 129 36.75 50.83 -14.26
C SER A 129 38.13 51.44 -14.30
#